data_AF-A0A960K1Y3-F1
#
_entry.id   AF-A0A960K1Y3-F1
#
_cell.length_a   1.000
_cell.length_b   1.000
_cell.length_c   1.000
_cell.angle_alpha   90.00
_cell.angle_beta   90.00
_cell.angle_gamma   90.00
#
_symmetry.space_group_name_H-M   'P 1'
#
loop_
_entity.id
_entity.type
_entity.pdbx_description
1 polymer ?
#
loop_
_entity_poly.entity_id
_entity_poly.type
_entity_poly.pdbx_seq_one_letter_code
_entity_poly.pdbx_strand_id
1 'polypeptide(L)'
;MPNDDRTTQQPPASSAAGGPIQCLELTLACHPSPGRMGERAYLPELSNGRPADLSRSRPDFAAPGKTWGRPLEDPFLSRRPLRLSALDSGAVRLDTGDCSTVVVADGEVIRDSRTFSGSELDRGVPLELAGRVLLLLRRTEASDGTAEPLHGFVGASAAVTRLRAAIDRIADLEVPVLLRGETGTGKELAARA
;
A
#
# COMPACT_ATOMS: atom_id res chain seq x y z
N MET A 1 -47.04 -19.45 40.41
CA MET A 1 -46.78 -18.04 40.76
C MET A 1 -45.66 -18.02 41.77
N PRO A 2 -44.62 -17.16 41.67
CA PRO A 2 -43.71 -16.94 40.53
C PRO A 2 -42.20 -16.94 40.95
N ASN A 3 -41.32 -16.91 39.93
CA ASN A 3 -39.94 -16.37 39.79
C ASN A 3 -38.94 -16.33 40.97
N ASP A 4 -37.67 -16.72 40.76
CA ASP A 4 -36.69 -15.77 40.19
C ASP A 4 -35.31 -16.41 39.89
N ASP A 5 -34.96 -16.29 38.60
CA ASP A 5 -33.67 -15.90 38.05
C ASP A 5 -32.36 -16.18 38.83
N ARG A 6 -31.72 -17.31 38.49
CA ARG A 6 -30.25 -17.35 38.48
C ARG A 6 -29.76 -16.59 37.27
N THR A 7 -29.55 -15.28 37.47
CA THR A 7 -28.75 -14.41 36.61
C THR A 7 -27.40 -15.07 36.32
N THR A 8 -27.26 -15.62 35.13
CA THR A 8 -25.97 -15.88 34.51
C THR A 8 -25.34 -14.50 34.26
N GLN A 9 -24.36 -14.12 35.07
CA GLN A 9 -23.51 -12.97 34.77
C GLN A 9 -22.69 -13.32 33.54
N GLN A 10 -23.21 -12.95 32.37
CA GLN A 10 -22.46 -12.83 31.15
C GLN A 10 -21.47 -11.67 31.36
N PRO A 11 -20.15 -11.86 31.20
CA PRO A 11 -19.22 -10.74 31.20
C PRO A 11 -19.64 -9.76 30.11
N PRO A 12 -19.46 -8.43 30.30
CA PRO A 12 -19.90 -7.45 29.32
C PRO A 12 -19.26 -7.80 27.99
N ALA A 13 -20.10 -8.10 27.00
CA ALA A 13 -19.69 -8.03 25.61
C ALA A 13 -19.15 -6.61 25.43
N SER A 14 -17.82 -6.48 25.39
CA SER A 14 -17.18 -5.26 24.94
C SER A 14 -17.57 -5.13 23.48
N SER A 15 -18.71 -4.48 23.25
CA SER A 15 -19.06 -3.95 21.95
C SER A 15 -18.06 -2.84 21.68
N ALA A 16 -16.88 -3.23 21.19
CA ALA A 16 -16.02 -2.32 20.48
C ALA A 16 -16.75 -1.98 19.18
N ALA A 17 -17.71 -1.06 19.27
CA ALA A 17 -18.18 -0.28 18.16
C ALA A 17 -17.01 0.62 17.70
N GLY A 18 -15.99 0.00 17.11
CA GLY A 18 -14.92 0.70 16.44
C GLY A 18 -15.44 1.10 15.08
N GLY A 19 -15.72 2.39 14.89
CA GLY A 19 -15.84 2.93 13.54
C GLY A 19 -14.59 2.61 12.71
N PRO A 20 -14.65 2.68 11.38
CA PRO A 20 -13.54 2.30 10.52
C PRO A 20 -12.25 3.01 10.97
N ILE A 21 -11.22 2.22 11.28
CA ILE A 21 -9.92 2.77 11.66
C ILE A 21 -9.24 3.20 10.36
N GLN A 22 -8.99 4.50 10.23
CA GLN A 22 -8.21 5.04 9.12
C GLN A 22 -6.77 4.52 9.24
N CYS A 23 -6.33 3.77 8.24
CA CYS A 23 -5.02 3.15 8.17
C CYS A 23 -4.32 3.57 6.88
N LEU A 24 -3.00 3.46 6.85
CA LEU A 24 -2.22 3.63 5.64
C LEU A 24 -1.95 2.25 5.02
N GLU A 25 -2.04 2.19 3.71
CA GLU A 25 -1.78 1.00 2.91
C GLU A 25 -0.73 1.31 1.84
N LEU A 26 0.20 0.40 1.66
CA LEU A 26 1.09 0.34 0.51
C LEU A 26 0.61 -0.78 -0.41
N THR A 27 0.19 -0.44 -1.63
CA THR A 27 -0.08 -1.43 -2.68
C THR A 27 1.14 -1.54 -3.60
N LEU A 28 1.62 -2.76 -3.82
CA LEU A 28 2.70 -3.05 -4.76
C LEU A 28 2.14 -3.02 -6.19
N ALA A 29 2.50 -2.01 -6.96
CA ALA A 29 1.93 -1.74 -8.27
C ALA A 29 2.86 -2.19 -9.41
N CYS A 30 4.17 -2.20 -9.17
CA CYS A 30 5.17 -2.84 -10.03
C CYS A 30 6.30 -3.43 -9.17
N HIS A 31 6.79 -4.61 -9.55
CA HIS A 31 7.91 -5.29 -8.91
C HIS A 31 8.58 -6.25 -9.90
N PRO A 32 9.91 -6.45 -9.84
CA PRO A 32 10.62 -7.32 -10.80
C PRO A 32 10.11 -8.77 -10.85
N SER A 33 9.55 -9.27 -9.75
CA SER A 33 8.76 -10.50 -9.72
C SER A 33 7.29 -10.21 -10.11
N PRO A 34 6.82 -10.59 -11.32
CA PRO A 34 5.53 -10.13 -11.86
C PRO A 34 4.31 -10.63 -11.07
N GLY A 35 4.41 -11.78 -10.39
CA GLY A 35 3.32 -12.33 -9.59
C GLY A 35 3.02 -11.57 -8.30
N ARG A 36 3.70 -10.44 -8.04
CA ARG A 36 3.55 -9.65 -6.81
C ARG A 36 2.68 -8.41 -6.96
N MET A 37 2.31 -8.05 -8.19
CA MET A 37 1.42 -6.91 -8.43
C MET A 37 0.10 -7.09 -7.68
N GLY A 38 -0.31 -6.05 -6.98
CA GLY A 38 -1.50 -6.04 -6.13
C GLY A 38 -1.29 -6.54 -4.70
N GLU A 39 -0.11 -7.06 -4.32
CA GLU A 39 0.20 -7.35 -2.91
C GLU A 39 0.15 -6.05 -2.08
N ARG A 40 -0.33 -6.13 -0.84
CA ARG A 40 -0.59 -4.98 0.04
C ARG A 40 0.09 -5.15 1.39
N ALA A 41 0.55 -4.03 1.94
CA ALA A 41 1.01 -3.92 3.32
C ALA A 41 0.22 -2.83 4.03
N TYR A 42 -0.42 -3.17 5.15
CA TYR A 42 -1.04 -2.20 6.05
C TYR A 42 -0.02 -1.69 7.07
N LEU A 43 -0.12 -0.42 7.44
CA LEU A 43 0.80 0.25 8.37
C LEU A 43 0.06 0.70 9.64
N PRO A 44 -0.48 -0.23 10.46
CA PRO A 44 -1.25 0.11 11.65
C PRO A 44 -0.43 0.83 12.72
N GLU A 45 0.91 0.77 12.65
CA GLU A 45 1.82 1.49 13.54
C GLU A 45 1.59 2.99 13.48
N LEU A 46 1.31 3.53 12.28
CA LEU A 46 1.11 4.95 12.05
C LEU A 46 -0.13 5.46 12.78
N SER A 47 -1.22 4.69 12.78
CA SER A 47 -2.45 5.01 13.52
C SER A 47 -2.24 4.96 15.04
N ASN A 48 -1.22 4.23 15.51
CA ASN A 48 -0.81 4.17 16.91
C ASN A 48 0.27 5.19 17.28
N GLY A 49 0.57 6.16 16.40
CA GLY A 49 1.60 7.19 16.61
C GLY A 49 3.03 6.65 16.59
N ARG A 50 3.24 5.43 16.07
CA ARG A 50 4.57 4.83 15.92
C ARG A 50 5.02 4.94 14.46
N PRO A 51 6.31 5.15 14.20
CA PRO A 51 6.82 5.12 12.84
C PRO A 51 6.73 3.71 12.25
N ALA A 52 6.48 3.63 10.94
CA ALA A 52 6.55 2.41 10.16
C ALA A 52 7.79 2.42 9.28
N ASP A 53 8.45 1.28 9.17
CA ASP A 53 9.69 1.12 8.40
C ASP A 53 9.41 0.46 7.04
N LEU A 54 9.85 1.10 5.96
CA LEU A 54 9.80 0.58 4.59
C LEU A 54 11.22 0.30 4.11
N SER A 55 11.51 -0.96 3.78
CA SER A 55 12.84 -1.44 3.43
C SER A 55 12.74 -2.73 2.60
N ARG A 56 13.90 -3.28 2.22
CA ARG A 56 13.97 -4.61 1.61
C ARG A 56 13.31 -5.71 2.45
N SER A 57 13.34 -5.62 3.78
CA SER A 57 12.95 -6.72 4.68
C SER A 57 11.67 -6.47 5.47
N ARG A 58 10.94 -5.39 5.18
CA ARG A 58 9.67 -5.01 5.83
C ARG A 58 9.08 -3.76 5.17
N PRO A 59 7.76 -3.53 5.25
CA PRO A 59 6.76 -4.43 5.82
C PRO A 59 6.57 -5.68 4.93
N ASP A 60 5.83 -6.65 5.44
CA ASP A 60 5.39 -7.79 4.64
C ASP A 60 4.19 -7.40 3.77
N PHE A 61 4.27 -7.74 2.49
CA PHE A 61 3.23 -7.55 1.49
C PHE A 61 2.52 -8.88 1.27
N ALA A 62 1.20 -8.88 1.41
CA ALA A 62 0.35 -10.05 1.20
C ALA A 62 -0.57 -9.84 0.00
N ALA A 63 -0.84 -10.89 -0.77
CA ALA A 63 -1.85 -10.83 -1.81
C ALA A 63 -3.23 -10.49 -1.18
N PRO A 64 -4.14 -9.81 -1.91
CA PRO A 64 -5.46 -9.51 -1.40
C PRO A 64 -6.18 -10.76 -0.87
N GLY A 65 -6.75 -10.67 0.35
CA GLY A 65 -7.39 -11.80 1.03
C GLY A 65 -6.43 -12.83 1.64
N LYS A 66 -5.12 -12.61 1.60
CA LYS A 66 -4.12 -13.43 2.32
C LYS A 66 -3.65 -12.70 3.57
N THR A 67 -3.44 -13.47 4.65
CA THR A 67 -2.96 -12.97 5.94
C THR A 67 -1.45 -13.08 6.10
N TRP A 68 -0.79 -13.93 5.30
CA TRP A 68 0.66 -14.06 5.29
C TRP A 68 1.25 -13.35 4.09
N GLY A 69 2.26 -12.53 4.34
CA GLY A 69 3.00 -11.79 3.33
C GLY A 69 4.49 -12.12 3.33
N ARG A 70 5.21 -11.43 2.48
CA ARG A 70 6.67 -11.40 2.46
C ARG A 70 7.14 -9.99 2.15
N PRO A 71 8.36 -9.61 2.54
CA PRO A 71 8.79 -8.24 2.34
C PRO A 71 9.11 -7.96 0.87
N LEU A 72 9.60 -6.76 0.56
CA LEU A 72 9.95 -6.43 -0.82
C LEU A 72 11.04 -7.36 -1.36
N GLU A 73 11.99 -7.82 -0.55
CA GLU A 73 13.03 -8.80 -0.90
C GLU A 73 13.85 -8.50 -2.16
N ASP A 74 13.70 -7.30 -2.75
CA ASP A 74 14.46 -6.89 -3.91
C ASP A 74 15.92 -6.56 -3.50
N PRO A 75 16.93 -7.23 -4.09
CA PRO A 75 18.33 -7.04 -3.70
C PRO A 75 18.86 -5.62 -3.82
N PHE A 76 18.28 -4.78 -4.70
CA PHE A 76 18.69 -3.39 -4.93
C PHE A 76 18.09 -2.42 -3.92
N LEU A 77 17.13 -2.87 -3.11
CA LEU A 77 16.63 -2.08 -1.99
C LEU A 77 17.55 -2.22 -0.78
N SER A 78 17.77 -1.10 -0.09
CA SER A 78 18.48 -1.09 1.17
C SER A 78 17.73 -1.87 2.26
N ARG A 79 18.48 -2.51 3.15
CA ARG A 79 17.95 -3.03 4.43
C ARG A 79 17.74 -1.93 5.47
N ARG A 80 18.39 -0.77 5.31
CA ARG A 80 18.15 0.40 6.16
C ARG A 80 16.79 0.98 5.76
N PRO A 81 15.91 1.26 6.72
CA PRO A 81 14.55 1.64 6.41
C PRO A 81 14.44 3.10 5.99
N LEU A 82 13.56 3.36 5.03
CA LEU A 82 12.83 4.61 4.94
C LEU A 82 11.81 4.62 6.08
N ARG A 83 11.63 5.76 6.74
CA ARG A 83 10.73 5.86 7.89
C ARG A 83 9.51 6.69 7.54
N LEU A 84 8.34 6.06 7.63
CA LEU A 84 7.05 6.72 7.57
C LEU A 84 6.63 7.09 8.99
N SER A 85 6.22 8.33 9.22
CA SER A 85 5.72 8.81 10.52
C SER A 85 4.42 9.57 10.31
N ALA A 86 3.39 9.25 11.09
CA ALA A 86 2.18 10.04 11.13
C ALA A 86 2.49 11.43 11.73
N LEU A 87 1.90 12.45 11.13
CA LEU A 87 1.88 13.81 11.64
C LEU A 87 0.45 14.19 12.03
N ASP A 88 0.30 15.40 12.56
CA ASP A 88 -1.02 15.97 12.83
C ASP A 88 -1.87 16.05 11.55
N SER A 89 -3.20 16.14 11.74
CA SER A 89 -4.17 16.27 10.64
C SER A 89 -4.13 15.14 9.60
N GLY A 90 -3.56 13.98 9.97
CA GLY A 90 -3.48 12.81 9.11
C GLY A 90 -2.40 12.89 8.03
N ALA A 91 -1.53 13.89 8.03
CA ALA A 91 -0.38 13.91 7.12
C ALA A 91 0.62 12.80 7.49
N VAL A 92 1.46 12.41 6.54
CA VAL A 92 2.52 11.42 6.75
C VAL A 92 3.83 11.98 6.23
N ARG A 93 4.90 11.89 7.03
CA ARG A 93 6.26 12.20 6.60
C ARG A 93 6.99 10.91 6.24
N LEU A 94 7.62 10.88 5.07
CA LEU A 94 8.64 9.90 4.73
C LEU A 94 10.01 10.53 4.90
N ASP A 95 10.86 9.89 5.70
CA ASP A 95 12.25 10.25 5.92
C ASP A 95 13.16 9.18 5.30
N THR A 96 14.16 9.60 4.53
CA THR A 96 15.11 8.70 3.88
C THR A 96 16.23 8.28 4.84
N GLY A 97 16.55 9.10 5.86
CA GLY A 97 17.68 8.89 6.76
C GLY A 97 18.96 8.51 6.02
N ASP A 98 19.67 7.51 6.54
CA ASP A 98 20.89 6.96 5.90
C ASP A 98 20.59 5.86 4.86
N CYS A 99 19.37 5.80 4.33
CA CYS A 99 18.99 4.85 3.30
C CYS A 99 19.58 5.29 1.95
N SER A 100 20.34 4.40 1.30
CA SER A 100 20.93 4.64 -0.01
C SER A 100 19.95 4.42 -1.17
N THR A 101 18.74 3.94 -0.91
CA THR A 101 17.72 3.73 -1.94
C THR A 101 17.24 5.08 -2.45
N VAL A 102 17.36 5.33 -3.75
CA VAL A 102 16.73 6.50 -4.38
C VAL A 102 15.21 6.33 -4.33
N VAL A 103 14.53 7.32 -3.76
CA VAL A 103 13.06 7.35 -3.64
C VAL A 103 12.53 8.51 -4.46
N VAL A 104 11.55 8.22 -5.31
CA VAL A 104 10.86 9.22 -6.11
C VAL A 104 9.38 9.19 -5.74
N ALA A 105 8.81 10.36 -5.43
CA ALA A 105 7.39 10.51 -5.18
C ALA A 105 6.78 11.49 -6.17
N ASP A 106 5.73 11.08 -6.88
CA ASP A 106 5.12 11.88 -7.96
C ASP A 106 6.12 12.41 -9.01
N GLY A 107 7.20 11.66 -9.27
CA GLY A 107 8.26 12.04 -10.22
C GLY A 107 9.38 12.90 -9.63
N GLU A 108 9.28 13.33 -8.37
CA GLU A 108 10.31 14.11 -7.69
C GLU A 108 11.15 13.26 -6.72
N VAL A 109 12.48 13.38 -6.81
CA VAL A 109 13.41 12.69 -5.90
C VAL A 109 13.31 13.26 -4.49
N ILE A 110 13.10 12.37 -3.50
CA ILE A 110 13.15 12.71 -2.08
C ILE A 110 14.61 12.63 -1.62
N ARG A 111 15.19 13.76 -1.16
CA ARG A 111 16.58 13.82 -0.67
C ARG A 111 16.69 13.45 0.81
N ASP A 112 15.96 14.15 1.68
CA ASP A 112 15.99 13.92 3.13
C ASP A 112 14.63 13.47 3.66
N SER A 113 13.58 14.23 3.34
CA SER A 113 12.22 13.86 3.69
C SER A 113 11.19 14.57 2.82
N ARG A 114 9.98 13.99 2.73
CA ARG A 114 8.81 14.60 2.11
C ARG A 114 7.60 14.38 3.01
N THR A 115 6.78 15.42 3.18
CA THR A 115 5.48 15.33 3.85
C THR A 115 4.39 15.21 2.80
N PHE A 116 3.52 14.22 2.97
CA PHE A 116 2.31 14.01 2.19
C PHE A 116 1.10 14.44 3.00
N SER A 117 0.32 15.36 2.45
CA SER A 117 -0.95 15.80 3.04
C SER A 117 -1.99 14.69 3.05
N GLY A 118 -3.03 14.84 3.89
CA GLY A 118 -4.15 13.91 3.91
C GLY A 118 -4.78 13.72 2.52
N SER A 119 -4.99 14.81 1.77
CA SER A 119 -5.58 14.76 0.43
C SER A 119 -4.67 14.15 -0.64
N GLU A 120 -3.35 14.20 -0.47
CA GLU A 120 -2.43 13.40 -1.31
C GLU A 120 -2.58 11.91 -1.01
N LEU A 121 -2.63 11.55 0.28
CA LEU A 121 -2.80 10.16 0.71
C LEU A 121 -4.17 9.59 0.32
N ASP A 122 -5.23 10.39 0.35
CA ASP A 122 -6.57 9.97 -0.09
C ASP A 122 -6.62 9.74 -1.61
N ARG A 123 -5.88 10.54 -2.39
CA ARG A 123 -5.71 10.35 -3.84
C ARG A 123 -4.76 9.21 -4.20
N GLY A 124 -3.89 8.83 -3.27
CA GLY A 124 -2.80 7.89 -3.48
C GLY A 124 -1.56 8.56 -4.07
N VAL A 125 -0.41 8.30 -3.43
CA VAL A 125 0.90 8.79 -3.81
C VAL A 125 1.74 7.65 -4.38
N PRO A 126 2.17 7.71 -5.65
CA PRO A 126 3.12 6.77 -6.21
C PRO A 126 4.51 7.01 -5.60
N LEU A 127 5.10 5.94 -5.06
CA LEU A 127 6.46 5.88 -4.54
C LEU A 127 7.27 4.88 -5.36
N GLU A 128 8.24 5.39 -6.09
CA GLU A 128 9.18 4.59 -6.86
C GLU A 128 10.47 4.42 -6.05
N LEU A 129 10.88 3.17 -5.87
CA LEU A 129 12.06 2.77 -5.11
C LEU A 129 13.08 2.17 -6.06
N ALA A 130 14.28 2.74 -6.06
CA ALA A 130 15.42 2.31 -6.88
C ALA A 130 15.12 2.18 -8.39
N GLY A 131 14.07 2.83 -8.90
CA GLY A 131 13.63 2.72 -10.30
C GLY A 131 13.05 1.37 -10.69
N ARG A 132 12.62 0.54 -9.73
CA ARG A 132 12.28 -0.88 -9.97
C ARG A 132 11.01 -1.34 -9.28
N VAL A 133 10.77 -0.83 -8.07
CA VAL A 133 9.58 -1.16 -7.28
C VAL A 133 8.72 0.08 -7.23
N LEU A 134 7.46 -0.06 -7.61
CA LEU A 134 6.46 1.00 -7.51
C LEU A 134 5.43 0.62 -6.48
N LEU A 135 5.27 1.48 -5.48
CA LEU A 135 4.26 1.37 -4.44
C LEU A 135 3.26 2.50 -4.60
N LEU A 136 2.00 2.23 -4.27
CA LEU A 136 0.98 3.26 -4.08
C LEU A 136 0.73 3.39 -2.58
N LEU A 137 1.17 4.50 -1.99
CA LEU A 137 0.86 4.86 -0.62
C LEU A 137 -0.50 5.55 -0.57
N ARG A 138 -1.45 4.99 0.17
CA ARG A 138 -2.81 5.54 0.29
C ARG A 138 -3.36 5.46 1.69
N ARG A 139 -4.27 6.38 2.02
CA ARG A 139 -5.19 6.18 3.15
C ARG A 139 -6.28 5.19 2.72
N THR A 140 -6.64 4.30 3.64
CA THR A 140 -7.74 3.36 3.47
C THR A 140 -8.46 3.13 4.79
N GLU A 141 -9.69 2.67 4.69
CA GLU A 141 -10.47 2.25 5.84
C GLU A 141 -10.18 0.77 6.07
N ALA A 142 -9.57 0.45 7.21
CA ALA A 142 -9.44 -0.94 7.65
C ALA A 142 -10.79 -1.37 8.24
N SER A 143 -11.63 -1.99 7.41
CA SER A 143 -12.79 -2.75 7.87
C SER A 143 -12.34 -4.18 8.16
N ASP A 144 -12.78 -4.76 9.28
CA ASP A 144 -12.41 -6.10 9.76
C ASP A 144 -12.31 -7.14 8.63
N GLY A 145 -11.07 -7.47 8.24
CA GLY A 145 -10.73 -8.68 7.48
C GLY A 145 -11.09 -8.74 5.99
N THR A 146 -11.90 -7.84 5.45
CA THR A 146 -12.30 -7.87 4.03
C THR A 146 -12.10 -6.51 3.37
N ALA A 147 -10.88 -6.23 2.93
CA ALA A 147 -10.63 -5.14 2.01
C ALA A 147 -11.28 -5.50 0.66
N GLU A 148 -12.48 -5.00 0.43
CA GLU A 148 -13.19 -5.09 -0.85
C GLU A 148 -12.27 -4.62 -2.01
N PRO A 149 -12.38 -5.22 -3.21
CA PRO A 149 -11.71 -4.75 -4.41
C PRO A 149 -12.06 -3.27 -4.64
N LEU A 150 -11.14 -2.50 -5.24
CA LEU A 150 -11.30 -1.06 -5.53
C LEU A 150 -12.66 -0.74 -6.20
N HIS A 151 -13.70 -0.46 -5.42
CA HIS A 151 -14.97 0.08 -5.89
C HIS A 151 -15.07 1.53 -5.42
N GLY A 152 -14.65 2.47 -6.26
CA GLY A 152 -14.70 3.90 -5.94
C GLY A 152 -13.78 4.77 -6.80
N PHE A 153 -13.88 4.62 -8.13
CA PHE A 153 -12.90 5.13 -9.10
C PHE A 153 -13.13 6.58 -9.55
N VAL A 154 -13.43 7.53 -8.65
CA VAL A 154 -13.37 8.96 -9.00
C VAL A 154 -11.92 9.49 -8.88
N GLY A 155 -11.12 8.94 -7.97
CA GLY A 155 -9.68 9.27 -7.84
C GLY A 155 -8.74 8.33 -8.61
N ALA A 156 -9.22 7.13 -8.94
CA ALA A 156 -8.33 6.11 -9.42
C ALA A 156 -8.06 6.19 -10.93
N SER A 157 -8.74 7.05 -11.72
CA SER A 157 -8.24 7.40 -13.06
C SER A 157 -6.95 8.23 -12.99
N ALA A 158 -6.84 9.15 -12.02
CA ALA A 158 -5.60 9.89 -11.78
C ALA A 158 -4.52 8.99 -11.16
N ALA A 159 -4.88 8.16 -10.16
CA ALA A 159 -3.94 7.20 -9.59
C ALA A 159 -3.49 6.15 -10.62
N VAL A 160 -4.38 5.66 -11.49
CA VAL A 160 -4.07 4.75 -12.61
C VAL A 160 -3.26 5.45 -13.69
N THR A 161 -3.52 6.72 -13.99
CA THR A 161 -2.70 7.49 -14.96
C THR A 161 -1.30 7.71 -14.41
N ARG A 162 -1.15 8.08 -13.13
CA ARG A 162 0.16 8.20 -12.46
C ARG A 162 0.85 6.85 -12.33
N LEU A 163 0.10 5.80 -12.02
CA LEU A 163 0.58 4.44 -11.98
C LEU A 163 1.05 3.99 -13.36
N ARG A 164 0.29 4.26 -14.43
CA ARG A 164 0.71 4.00 -15.81
C ARG A 164 1.98 4.76 -16.16
N ALA A 165 2.02 6.07 -15.91
CA ALA A 165 3.22 6.87 -16.15
C ALA A 165 4.44 6.38 -15.34
N ALA A 166 4.23 5.89 -14.13
CA ALA A 166 5.30 5.32 -13.31
C ALA A 166 5.69 3.89 -13.74
N ILE A 167 4.73 3.08 -14.22
CA ILE A 167 5.00 1.81 -14.87
C ILE A 167 5.81 2.04 -16.14
N ASP A 168 5.43 3.00 -16.98
CA ASP A 168 6.13 3.35 -18.23
C ASP A 168 7.58 3.77 -17.94
N ARG A 169 7.83 4.54 -16.87
CA ARG A 169 9.19 4.91 -16.45
C ARG A 169 10.05 3.72 -15.99
N ILE A 170 9.44 2.70 -15.37
CA ILE A 170 10.15 1.49 -14.90
C ILE A 170 10.26 0.45 -16.02
N ALA A 171 9.33 0.43 -16.97
CA ALA A 171 9.31 -0.50 -18.10
C ALA A 171 10.52 -0.31 -19.05
N ASP A 172 11.14 0.88 -19.05
CA ASP A 172 12.41 1.14 -19.74
C ASP A 172 13.60 0.38 -19.13
N LEU A 173 13.48 -0.17 -17.91
CA LEU A 173 14.38 -1.22 -17.44
C LEU A 173 13.88 -2.56 -17.99
N GLU A 174 14.63 -3.14 -18.93
CA GLU A 174 14.34 -4.40 -19.65
C GLU A 174 13.91 -5.58 -18.76
N VAL A 175 12.65 -5.58 -18.32
CA VAL A 175 12.00 -6.74 -17.70
C VAL A 175 10.68 -6.97 -18.45
N PRO A 176 10.64 -7.95 -19.37
CA PRO A 176 9.42 -8.24 -20.12
C PRO A 176 8.33 -8.76 -19.19
N VAL A 177 7.39 -7.90 -18.80
CA VAL A 177 6.17 -8.27 -18.09
C VAL A 177 5.11 -8.68 -19.11
N LEU A 178 5.04 -9.98 -19.38
CA LEU A 178 3.93 -10.58 -20.09
C LEU A 178 2.68 -10.49 -19.20
N LEU A 179 1.82 -9.50 -19.46
CA LEU A 179 0.49 -9.41 -18.86
C LEU A 179 -0.36 -10.61 -19.32
N ARG A 180 -0.23 -11.76 -18.66
CA ARG A 180 -1.17 -12.88 -18.82
C ARG A 180 -2.46 -12.56 -18.06
N GLY A 181 -3.27 -11.68 -18.63
CA GLY A 181 -4.72 -11.75 -18.42
C GLY A 181 -5.16 -13.18 -18.71
N GLU A 182 -5.80 -13.78 -17.71
CA GLU A 182 -6.54 -15.02 -17.81
C GLU A 182 -7.45 -14.97 -19.04
N THR A 183 -7.45 -16.08 -19.78
CA THR A 183 -8.11 -16.26 -21.06
C THR A 183 -9.55 -15.74 -21.06
N GLY A 184 -9.87 -14.87 -22.02
CA GLY A 184 -11.24 -14.77 -22.54
C GLY A 184 -11.95 -13.43 -22.41
N THR A 185 -11.37 -12.30 -22.81
CA THR A 185 -12.11 -11.20 -23.48
C THR A 185 -11.11 -10.20 -24.14
N GLY A 186 -10.84 -10.39 -25.44
CA GLY A 186 -10.43 -9.29 -26.33
C GLY A 186 -8.96 -8.80 -26.34
N LYS A 187 -7.95 -9.68 -26.23
CA LYS A 187 -6.54 -9.33 -26.56
C LYS A 187 -6.25 -9.42 -28.07
N GLU A 188 -7.06 -8.79 -28.89
CA GLU A 188 -6.75 -8.64 -30.31
C GLU A 188 -6.58 -7.15 -30.60
N LEU A 189 -5.43 -6.84 -31.22
CA LEU A 189 -4.95 -5.52 -31.66
C LEU A 189 -4.12 -4.72 -30.65
N ALA A 190 -2.81 -4.99 -30.64
CA ALA A 190 -1.79 -3.96 -30.93
C ALA A 190 -0.40 -4.60 -31.02
N ALA A 191 -0.14 -5.30 -32.13
CA ALA A 191 1.22 -5.59 -32.59
C ALA A 191 1.18 -5.67 -34.12
N ARG A 192 1.29 -4.49 -34.77
CA ARG A 192 1.88 -4.23 -36.11
C ARG A 192 1.46 -2.85 -36.62
N ALA A 193 2.36 -1.88 -36.43
CA ALA A 193 2.77 -0.85 -37.39
C ALA A 193 3.95 -0.09 -36.78
#